data_AF-F6Z5N9-F1
#
_entry.id   AF-F6Z5N9-F1
#
_cell.length_a   1.000
_cell.length_b   1.000
_cell.length_c   1.000
_cell.angle_alpha   90.00
_cell.angle_beta   90.00
_cell.angle_gamma   90.00
#
_symmetry.space_group_name_H-M   'P 1'
#
loop_
_entity.id
_entity.type
_entity.pdbx_description
1 polymer ?
#
loop_
_entity_poly.entity_id
_entity_poly.type
_entity_poly.pdbx_seq_one_letter_code
_entity_poly.pdbx_strand_id
1 'polypeptide(L)'
;MWPGRSRRGMGGRGNMGLMLLLIQLCQAGFDNIPPVTLGTIALNVGVFLGFVHKFLNLPFPHPLQVCAGVAQVWKRRDYWRIVEATFHHGGDWHLYYNMISFLWKGRSLERKIGSKRFLYMIAVFSVLVNYVMLWLNYGAANVFRDGSYINQCAIGFSGVVFAVKVVTTQLMEPGTVLLLGFIPVNSRLSCWFELILIQVKKTPFLYITCMKL
;
A
#
# COMPACT_ATOMS: atom_id res chain seq x y z
N MET A 1 -12.43 1.93 -38.60
CA MET A 1 -12.33 3.34 -38.18
C MET A 1 -12.82 3.45 -36.74
N TRP A 2 -11.92 3.66 -35.78
CA TRP A 2 -12.28 3.92 -34.38
C TRP A 2 -12.24 5.44 -34.16
N PRO A 3 -13.32 6.10 -33.71
CA PRO A 3 -13.27 7.53 -33.45
C PRO A 3 -12.47 7.80 -32.17
N GLY A 4 -11.57 8.79 -32.26
CA GLY A 4 -10.65 9.17 -31.20
C GLY A 4 -11.35 9.64 -29.92
N ARG A 5 -11.00 9.02 -28.79
CA ARG A 5 -11.37 9.52 -27.47
C ARG A 5 -10.35 10.56 -27.04
N SER A 6 -10.77 11.82 -27.18
CA SER A 6 -10.15 13.03 -26.62
C SER A 6 -9.52 12.76 -25.25
N ARG A 7 -8.19 12.94 -25.17
CA ARG A 7 -7.43 13.14 -23.93
C ARG A 7 -8.08 14.28 -23.14
N ARG A 8 -8.72 13.97 -22.00
CA ARG A 8 -9.02 14.95 -20.95
C ARG A 8 -8.09 14.67 -19.77
N GLY A 9 -7.39 15.72 -19.36
CA GLY A 9 -6.14 15.66 -18.62
C GLY A 9 -6.22 15.00 -17.25
N MET A 10 -5.21 14.18 -16.96
CA MET A 10 -4.75 13.93 -15.59
C MET A 10 -4.03 15.21 -15.13
N GLY A 11 -4.77 16.04 -14.40
CA GLY A 11 -4.26 17.27 -13.83
C GLY A 11 -3.11 17.04 -12.84
N GLY A 12 -2.09 17.89 -12.95
CA GLY A 12 -1.16 18.29 -11.89
C GLY A 12 -0.41 17.20 -11.13
N ARG A 13 0.89 17.04 -11.42
CA ARG A 13 1.88 16.55 -10.44
C ARG A 13 1.93 17.54 -9.26
N GLY A 14 1.03 17.38 -8.29
CA GLY A 14 1.18 18.02 -6.99
C GLY A 14 2.27 17.30 -6.20
N ASN A 15 3.20 18.04 -5.59
CA ASN A 15 4.13 17.49 -4.60
C ASN A 15 3.54 17.60 -3.17
N MET A 16 2.24 17.88 -3.06
CA MET A 16 1.60 18.22 -1.79
C MET A 16 1.54 17.02 -0.85
N GLY A 17 1.22 15.82 -1.36
CA GLY A 17 1.26 14.60 -0.54
C GLY A 17 2.65 14.32 0.02
N LEU A 18 3.70 14.54 -0.78
CA LEU A 18 5.09 14.41 -0.34
C LEU A 18 5.47 15.46 0.72
N MET A 19 5.09 16.72 0.52
CA MET A 19 5.35 17.79 1.49
C MET A 19 4.66 17.49 2.83
N LEU A 20 3.40 17.06 2.80
CA LEU A 20 2.68 16.66 4.00
C LEU A 20 3.33 15.46 4.69
N LEU A 21 3.81 14.48 3.93
CA LEU A 21 4.55 13.34 4.50
C LEU A 21 5.81 13.81 5.24
N LEU A 22 6.58 14.71 4.65
CA LEU A 22 7.78 15.27 5.27
C LEU A 22 7.44 16.02 6.56
N ILE A 23 6.39 16.85 6.56
CA ILE A 23 5.92 17.54 7.76
C ILE A 23 5.55 16.53 8.86
N GLN A 24 4.83 15.46 8.52
CA GLN A 24 4.44 14.43 9.49
C GLN A 24 5.66 13.65 10.04
N LEU A 25 6.66 13.36 9.21
CA LEU A 25 7.91 12.74 9.66
C LEU A 25 8.69 13.64 10.62
N CYS A 26 8.78 14.94 10.30
CA CYS A 26 9.40 15.93 11.19
C CYS A 26 8.64 16.05 12.52
N GLN A 27 7.30 16.09 12.48
CA GLN A 27 6.45 16.13 13.67
C GLN A 27 6.57 14.87 14.54
N ALA A 28 6.73 13.69 13.91
CA ALA A 28 6.97 12.45 14.64
C ALA A 28 8.37 12.41 15.29
N GLY A 29 9.34 13.12 14.70
CA GLY A 29 10.75 13.16 15.08
C GLY A 29 11.49 11.92 14.59
N PHE A 30 12.53 12.08 13.76
CA PHE A 30 13.24 10.95 13.15
C PHE A 30 13.83 9.97 14.18
N ASP A 31 14.34 10.46 15.30
CA ASP A 31 14.90 9.63 16.39
C ASP A 31 13.84 8.76 17.09
N ASN A 32 12.56 9.15 16.98
CA ASN A 32 11.46 8.40 17.56
C ASN A 32 10.94 7.29 16.63
N ILE A 33 11.33 7.29 15.36
CA ILE A 33 10.86 6.34 14.36
C ILE A 33 11.83 5.14 14.33
N PRO A 34 11.34 3.92 14.59
CA PRO A 34 12.15 2.72 14.49
C PRO A 34 12.80 2.55 13.10
N PRO A 35 14.00 1.95 13.03
CA PRO A 35 14.85 2.00 11.84
C PRO A 35 14.24 1.30 10.62
N VAL A 36 13.54 0.19 10.78
CA VAL A 36 12.95 -0.54 9.64
C VAL A 36 11.73 0.19 9.12
N THR A 37 10.92 0.77 10.01
CA THR A 37 9.79 1.63 9.64
C THR A 37 10.28 2.84 8.83
N LEU A 38 11.28 3.57 9.34
CA LEU A 38 11.85 4.72 8.65
C LEU A 38 12.48 4.33 7.31
N GLY A 39 13.28 3.26 7.29
CA GLY A 39 13.93 2.75 6.08
C GLY A 39 12.93 2.32 5.01
N THR A 40 11.82 1.68 5.40
CA THR A 40 10.75 1.27 4.48
C THR A 40 10.01 2.49 3.90
N ILE A 41 9.77 3.53 4.70
CA ILE A 41 9.20 4.79 4.21
C ILE A 41 10.15 5.44 3.21
N ALA A 42 11.44 5.57 3.57
CA ALA A 42 12.46 6.14 2.71
C ALA A 42 12.58 5.38 1.38
N LEU A 43 12.52 4.04 1.41
CA LEU A 43 12.52 3.21 0.21
C LEU A 43 11.34 3.54 -0.70
N ASN A 44 10.12 3.56 -0.17
CA ASN A 44 8.91 3.86 -0.96
C ASN A 44 8.94 5.27 -1.55
N VAL A 45 9.41 6.27 -0.79
CA VAL A 45 9.60 7.63 -1.30
C VAL A 45 10.69 7.67 -2.37
N GLY A 46 11.80 6.97 -2.17
CA GLY A 46 12.90 6.88 -3.13
C GLY A 46 12.49 6.21 -4.44
N VAL A 47 11.66 5.15 -4.38
CA VAL A 47 11.05 4.52 -5.55
C VAL A 47 10.10 5.50 -6.25
N PHE A 48 9.21 6.18 -5.51
CA PHE A 48 8.27 7.14 -6.10
C PHE A 48 8.94 8.33 -6.80
N LEU A 49 10.05 8.83 -6.25
CA LEU A 49 10.85 9.89 -6.85
C LEU A 49 11.75 9.40 -8.00
N GLY A 50 11.84 8.09 -8.21
CA GLY A 50 12.72 7.46 -9.22
C GLY A 50 14.20 7.44 -8.83
N PHE A 51 14.55 7.78 -7.58
CA PHE A 51 15.94 7.73 -7.11
C PHE A 51 16.50 6.32 -7.12
N VAL A 52 15.69 5.33 -6.72
CA VAL A 52 16.10 3.91 -6.72
C VAL A 52 16.33 3.42 -8.15
N HIS A 53 15.40 3.68 -9.08
CA HIS A 53 15.57 3.32 -10.49
C HIS A 53 16.80 3.98 -11.12
N LYS A 54 17.02 5.27 -10.84
CA LYS A 54 18.22 6.00 -11.31
C LYS A 54 19.51 5.41 -10.74
N PHE A 55 19.53 5.09 -9.44
CA PHE A 55 20.68 4.47 -8.79
C PHE A 55 21.02 3.10 -9.37
N LEU A 56 20.00 2.32 -9.75
CA LEU A 56 20.16 1.00 -10.36
C LEU A 56 20.31 1.03 -11.90
N ASN A 57 20.37 2.21 -12.53
CA ASN A 57 20.37 2.38 -13.99
C ASN A 57 19.19 1.68 -14.70
N LEU A 58 18.02 1.64 -14.05
CA LEU A 58 16.79 1.09 -14.60
C LEU A 58 15.87 2.20 -15.14
N PRO A 59 15.11 1.94 -16.22
CA PRO A 59 14.10 2.89 -16.67
C PRO A 59 13.03 3.06 -15.60
N PHE A 60 12.53 4.28 -15.39
CA PHE A 60 11.40 4.53 -14.49
C PHE A 60 10.08 4.26 -15.23
N PRO A 61 9.39 3.14 -14.92
CA PRO A 61 8.24 2.71 -15.69
C PRO A 61 6.98 3.47 -15.28
N HIS A 62 6.00 3.54 -16.18
CA HIS A 62 4.69 4.05 -15.81
C HIS A 62 4.01 3.07 -14.84
N PRO A 63 3.20 3.50 -13.85
CA PRO A 63 2.52 2.59 -12.89
C PRO A 63 1.78 1.41 -13.53
N LEU A 64 1.12 1.63 -14.68
CA LEU A 64 0.43 0.58 -15.44
C LEU A 64 1.38 -0.50 -16.02
N GLN A 65 2.65 -0.16 -16.20
CA GLN A 65 3.69 -1.07 -16.70
C GLN A 65 4.35 -1.89 -15.60
N VAL A 66 4.08 -1.63 -14.32
CA VAL A 66 4.62 -2.40 -13.19
C VAL A 66 3.57 -3.08 -12.33
N CYS A 67 2.29 -2.72 -12.48
CA CYS A 67 1.24 -3.32 -11.68
C CYS A 67 1.23 -4.86 -11.78
N ALA A 68 0.94 -5.51 -10.66
CA ALA A 68 0.85 -6.96 -10.54
C ALA A 68 -0.59 -7.39 -10.83
N GLY A 69 -0.78 -8.17 -11.87
CA GLY A 69 -2.08 -8.74 -12.25
C GLY A 69 -1.91 -10.12 -12.87
N VAL A 70 -3.00 -10.90 -12.94
CA VAL A 70 -2.94 -12.32 -13.35
C VAL A 70 -2.41 -12.46 -14.78
N ALA A 71 -2.88 -11.59 -15.68
CA ALA A 71 -2.39 -11.58 -17.06
C ALA A 71 -0.87 -11.31 -17.15
N GLN A 72 -0.37 -10.34 -16.40
CA GLN A 72 1.03 -9.94 -16.44
C GLN A 72 1.93 -10.97 -15.76
N VAL A 73 1.58 -11.41 -14.55
CA VAL A 73 2.44 -12.27 -13.75
C VAL A 73 2.44 -13.71 -14.24
N TRP A 74 1.27 -14.29 -14.55
CA TRP A 74 1.22 -15.71 -14.96
C TRP A 74 1.27 -15.92 -16.46
N LYS A 75 0.54 -15.13 -17.26
CA LYS A 75 0.55 -15.33 -18.72
C LYS A 75 1.83 -14.81 -19.37
N ARG A 76 2.33 -13.65 -18.92
CA ARG A 76 3.59 -13.07 -19.45
C ARG A 76 4.84 -13.46 -18.67
N ARG A 77 4.70 -14.17 -17.54
CA ARG A 77 5.80 -14.63 -16.68
C ARG A 77 6.67 -13.50 -16.10
N ASP A 78 6.08 -12.31 -15.93
CA ASP A 78 6.76 -11.16 -15.33
C ASP A 78 6.73 -11.22 -13.79
N TYR A 79 7.40 -12.20 -13.19
CA TYR A 79 7.36 -12.43 -11.74
C TYR A 79 7.97 -11.28 -10.92
N TRP A 80 8.89 -10.51 -11.51
CA TRP A 80 9.49 -9.33 -10.88
C TRP A 80 8.44 -8.29 -10.45
N ARG A 81 7.29 -8.23 -11.15
CA ARG A 81 6.17 -7.34 -10.82
C ARG A 81 5.59 -7.60 -9.44
N ILE A 82 5.70 -8.81 -8.91
CA ILE A 82 5.18 -9.16 -7.58
C ILE A 82 5.84 -8.29 -6.50
N VAL A 83 7.12 -7.99 -6.64
CA VAL A 83 7.87 -7.16 -5.69
C VAL A 83 7.78 -5.70 -6.10
N GLU A 84 8.03 -5.38 -7.36
CA GLU A 84 8.09 -3.97 -7.81
C GLU A 84 6.74 -3.27 -7.68
N ALA A 85 5.62 -3.95 -7.94
CA ALA A 85 4.29 -3.38 -7.78
C ALA A 85 4.03 -2.92 -6.34
N THR A 86 4.59 -3.61 -5.33
CA THR A 86 4.39 -3.30 -3.91
C THR A 86 4.98 -1.94 -3.52
N PHE A 87 6.12 -1.56 -4.12
CA PHE A 87 6.82 -0.32 -3.76
C PHE A 87 6.50 0.85 -4.70
N HIS A 88 5.93 0.57 -5.86
CA HIS A 88 5.56 1.61 -6.82
C HIS A 88 4.20 2.24 -6.46
N HIS A 89 4.02 3.54 -6.69
CA HIS A 89 2.78 4.25 -6.37
C HIS A 89 2.27 5.02 -7.58
N GLY A 90 0.95 5.06 -7.75
CA GLY A 90 0.28 5.74 -8.87
C GLY A 90 0.15 7.27 -8.74
N GLY A 91 0.41 7.84 -7.56
CA GLY A 91 0.28 9.27 -7.29
C GLY A 91 0.77 9.68 -5.89
N ASP A 92 0.95 10.98 -5.67
CA ASP A 92 1.51 11.57 -4.44
C ASP A 92 0.61 11.35 -3.22
N TRP A 93 -0.70 11.53 -3.38
CA TRP A 93 -1.68 11.24 -2.33
C TRP A 93 -1.70 9.76 -1.97
N HIS A 94 -1.64 8.88 -2.97
CA HIS A 94 -1.62 7.45 -2.73
C HIS A 94 -0.39 7.06 -1.90
N LEU A 95 0.78 7.60 -2.23
CA LEU A 95 1.99 7.42 -1.43
C LEU A 95 1.81 7.99 -0.01
N TYR A 96 1.34 9.24 0.11
CA TYR A 96 1.15 9.91 1.40
C TYR A 96 0.33 9.05 2.36
N TYR A 97 -0.89 8.68 1.98
CA TYR A 97 -1.79 7.90 2.83
C TYR A 97 -1.22 6.53 3.23
N ASN A 98 -0.51 5.86 2.31
CA ASN A 98 0.17 4.61 2.62
C ASN A 98 1.27 4.82 3.67
N MET A 99 2.15 5.80 3.45
CA MET A 99 3.32 6.01 4.29
C MET A 99 2.96 6.56 5.66
N ILE A 100 1.98 7.47 5.76
CA ILE A 100 1.53 7.95 7.06
C ILE A 100 0.84 6.83 7.85
N SER A 101 0.03 5.99 7.19
CA SER A 101 -0.62 4.84 7.85
C SER A 101 0.40 3.81 8.32
N PHE A 102 1.41 3.57 7.49
CA PHE A 102 2.52 2.69 7.82
C PHE A 102 3.40 3.24 8.94
N LEU A 103 3.66 4.55 9.00
CA LEU A 103 4.46 5.18 10.04
C LEU A 103 3.96 4.80 11.44
N TRP A 104 2.66 4.99 11.70
CA TRP A 104 2.08 4.72 13.01
C TRP A 104 1.99 3.21 13.31
N LYS A 105 1.52 2.42 12.34
CA LYS A 105 1.35 0.97 12.50
C LYS A 105 2.69 0.25 12.63
N GLY A 106 3.64 0.62 11.78
CA GLY A 106 5.01 0.12 11.78
C GLY A 106 5.75 0.50 13.03
N ARG A 107 5.71 1.77 13.46
CA ARG A 107 6.32 2.22 14.72
C ARG A 107 5.81 1.42 15.92
N SER A 108 4.49 1.23 15.99
CA SER A 108 3.84 0.50 17.08
C SER A 108 4.25 -0.98 17.10
N LEU A 109 4.20 -1.64 15.94
CA LEU A 109 4.51 -3.06 15.84
C LEU A 109 6.01 -3.36 15.94
N GLU A 110 6.87 -2.59 15.28
CA GLU A 110 8.32 -2.77 15.30
C GLU A 110 8.88 -2.67 16.72
N ARG A 111 8.38 -1.73 17.53
CA ARG A 111 8.74 -1.63 18.96
C ARG A 111 8.32 -2.85 19.75
N LYS A 112 7.19 -3.48 19.39
CA LYS A 112 6.66 -4.65 20.11
C LYS A 112 7.36 -5.96 19.74
N ILE A 113 7.70 -6.16 18.46
CA ILE A 113 8.29 -7.44 17.99
C ILE A 113 9.79 -7.36 17.68
N GLY A 114 10.37 -6.16 17.67
CA GLY A 114 11.77 -5.89 17.34
C GLY A 114 12.04 -5.78 15.84
N SER A 115 13.03 -4.96 15.47
CA SER A 115 13.35 -4.60 14.08
C SER A 115 13.66 -5.80 13.18
N LYS A 116 14.41 -6.81 13.65
CA LYS A 116 14.75 -7.99 12.84
C LYS A 116 13.51 -8.78 12.41
N ARG A 117 12.60 -9.04 13.35
CA ARG A 117 11.34 -9.77 13.07
C ARG A 117 10.40 -8.93 12.22
N PHE A 118 10.35 -7.62 12.47
CA PHE A 118 9.56 -6.69 11.68
C PHE A 118 10.05 -6.61 10.22
N LEU A 119 11.35 -6.53 9.98
CA LEU A 119 11.94 -6.54 8.64
C LEU A 119 11.59 -7.82 7.88
N TYR A 120 11.75 -8.98 8.52
CA TYR A 120 11.35 -10.26 7.93
C TYR A 120 9.86 -10.27 7.57
N MET A 121 9.00 -9.78 8.47
CA MET A 121 7.56 -9.70 8.22
C MET A 121 7.23 -8.78 7.03
N ILE A 122 7.87 -7.62 6.91
CA ILE A 122 7.70 -6.71 5.77
C ILE A 122 8.14 -7.38 4.46
N ALA A 123 9.28 -8.08 4.46
CA ALA A 123 9.76 -8.81 3.29
C ALA A 123 8.76 -9.89 2.84
N VAL A 124 8.26 -10.70 3.77
CA VAL A 124 7.27 -11.76 3.49
C VAL A 124 5.96 -11.16 2.98
N PHE A 125 5.41 -10.14 3.67
CA PHE A 125 4.15 -9.53 3.26
C PHE A 125 4.25 -8.81 1.91
N SER A 126 5.40 -8.23 1.57
CA SER A 126 5.61 -7.57 0.28
C SER A 126 5.44 -8.51 -0.92
N VAL A 127 5.67 -9.81 -0.72
CA VAL A 127 5.47 -10.86 -1.75
C VAL A 127 4.09 -11.51 -1.60
N LEU A 128 3.75 -11.92 -0.37
CA LEU A 128 2.57 -12.74 -0.10
C LEU A 128 1.27 -12.03 -0.45
N VAL A 129 1.18 -10.72 -0.21
CA VAL A 129 -0.02 -9.92 -0.53
C VAL A 129 -0.36 -9.98 -2.01
N ASN A 130 0.63 -9.77 -2.89
CA ASN A 130 0.42 -9.84 -4.34
C ASN A 130 0.14 -11.26 -4.79
N TYR A 131 0.83 -12.25 -4.22
CA TYR A 131 0.58 -13.66 -4.52
C TYR A 131 -0.87 -14.07 -4.20
N VAL A 132 -1.36 -13.74 -3.01
CA VAL A 132 -2.75 -13.99 -2.59
C VAL A 132 -3.73 -13.26 -3.51
N MET A 133 -3.47 -12.00 -3.86
CA MET A 133 -4.33 -11.23 -4.76
C MET A 133 -4.44 -11.89 -6.15
N LEU A 134 -3.35 -12.41 -6.71
CA LEU A 134 -3.36 -13.14 -8.00
C LEU A 134 -4.25 -14.38 -7.94
N TRP A 135 -4.12 -15.18 -6.88
CA TRP A 135 -4.95 -16.37 -6.68
C TRP A 135 -6.42 -16.03 -6.49
N LEU A 136 -6.73 -14.98 -5.73
CA LEU A 136 -8.11 -14.52 -5.54
C LEU A 136 -8.71 -14.05 -6.86
N ASN A 137 -8.00 -13.24 -7.65
CA ASN A 137 -8.48 -12.77 -8.94
C ASN A 137 -8.67 -13.90 -9.96
N TYR A 138 -7.78 -14.88 -9.97
CA TYR A 138 -7.93 -16.04 -10.83
C TYR A 138 -9.10 -16.93 -10.39
N GLY A 139 -9.23 -17.20 -9.09
CA GLY A 139 -10.37 -17.94 -8.55
C GLY A 139 -11.69 -17.25 -8.87
N ALA A 140 -11.77 -15.94 -8.63
CA ALA A 140 -12.94 -15.12 -8.96
C ALA A 140 -13.29 -15.16 -10.45
N ALA A 141 -12.28 -15.06 -11.33
CA ALA A 141 -12.50 -15.17 -12.78
C ALA A 141 -13.17 -16.50 -13.18
N ASN A 142 -12.75 -17.60 -12.56
CA ASN A 142 -13.30 -18.93 -12.85
C ASN A 142 -14.68 -19.13 -12.22
N VAL A 143 -14.88 -18.71 -10.97
CA VAL A 143 -16.15 -18.87 -10.23
C VAL A 143 -17.26 -18.01 -10.83
N PHE A 144 -16.98 -16.74 -11.11
CA PHE A 144 -17.98 -15.80 -11.65
C PHE A 144 -18.01 -15.79 -13.19
N ARG A 145 -17.13 -16.56 -13.85
CA ARG A 145 -16.98 -16.61 -15.32
C ARG A 145 -16.79 -15.22 -15.95
N ASP A 146 -16.11 -14.33 -15.24
CA ASP A 146 -15.84 -12.97 -15.69
C ASP A 146 -14.34 -12.77 -15.91
N GLY A 147 -13.94 -12.53 -17.15
CA GLY A 147 -12.56 -12.26 -17.53
C GLY A 147 -12.02 -10.93 -17.01
N SER A 148 -12.88 -10.03 -16.50
CA SER A 148 -12.48 -8.74 -15.94
C SER A 148 -11.47 -8.89 -14.80
N TYR A 149 -11.64 -9.90 -13.94
CA TYR A 149 -10.75 -10.18 -12.80
C TYR A 149 -9.31 -10.53 -13.23
N ILE A 150 -9.13 -11.13 -14.41
CA ILE A 150 -7.78 -11.43 -14.95
C ILE A 150 -7.02 -10.17 -15.36
N ASN A 151 -7.76 -9.13 -15.76
CA ASN A 151 -7.21 -7.86 -16.20
C ASN A 151 -7.06 -6.84 -15.06
N GLN A 152 -7.59 -7.14 -13.87
CA GLN A 152 -7.34 -6.33 -12.68
C GLN A 152 -5.86 -6.45 -12.28
N CYS A 153 -5.27 -5.31 -11.95
CA CYS A 153 -3.91 -5.27 -11.42
C CYS A 153 -3.84 -4.32 -10.23
N ALA A 154 -2.92 -4.62 -9.31
CA ALA A 154 -2.69 -3.83 -8.11
C ALA A 154 -1.28 -3.22 -8.13
N ILE A 155 -1.16 -2.11 -7.42
CA ILE A 155 0.09 -1.38 -7.21
C ILE A 155 0.01 -0.67 -5.85
N GLY A 156 1.14 -0.50 -5.19
CA GLY A 156 1.27 0.21 -3.92
C GLY A 156 1.45 -0.70 -2.71
N PHE A 157 1.82 -0.04 -1.61
CA PHE A 157 2.20 -0.70 -0.35
C PHE A 157 0.99 -1.07 0.52
N SER A 158 -0.23 -0.78 0.06
CA SER A 158 -1.45 -0.77 0.88
C SER A 158 -1.82 -2.14 1.45
N GLY A 159 -1.63 -3.22 0.69
CA GLY A 159 -1.88 -4.55 1.21
C GLY A 159 -0.87 -4.96 2.29
N VAL A 160 0.37 -4.46 2.25
CA VAL A 160 1.34 -4.65 3.35
C VAL A 160 0.91 -3.85 4.58
N VAL A 161 0.48 -2.59 4.40
CA VAL A 161 -0.07 -1.77 5.50
C VAL A 161 -1.26 -2.46 6.16
N PHE A 162 -2.15 -3.05 5.36
CA PHE A 162 -3.29 -3.79 5.86
C PHE A 162 -2.86 -5.06 6.62
N ALA A 163 -1.92 -5.84 6.08
CA ALA A 163 -1.38 -7.02 6.76
C ALA A 163 -0.74 -6.65 8.11
N VAL A 164 0.05 -5.57 8.15
CA VAL A 164 0.61 -5.02 9.39
C VAL A 164 -0.50 -4.63 10.36
N LYS A 165 -1.57 -3.96 9.89
CA LYS A 165 -2.72 -3.60 10.74
C LYS A 165 -3.35 -4.84 11.38
N VAL A 166 -3.63 -5.87 10.58
CA VAL A 166 -4.22 -7.13 11.08
C VAL A 166 -3.35 -7.72 12.19
N VAL A 167 -2.04 -7.84 11.96
CA VAL A 167 -1.10 -8.37 12.97
C VAL A 167 -1.08 -7.49 14.22
N THR A 168 -0.98 -6.17 14.07
CA THR A 168 -1.00 -5.23 15.20
C THR A 168 -2.28 -5.37 16.02
N THR A 169 -3.44 -5.48 15.39
CA THR A 169 -4.72 -5.67 16.07
C THR A 169 -4.80 -6.98 16.85
N GLN A 170 -4.14 -8.06 16.38
CA GLN A 170 -4.11 -9.33 17.12
C GLN A 170 -3.12 -9.33 18.27
N LEU A 171 -2.01 -8.60 18.16
CA LEU A 171 -0.94 -8.55 19.17
C LEU A 171 -1.15 -7.47 20.25
N MET A 172 -2.06 -6.54 20.03
CA MET A 172 -2.39 -5.49 20.98
C MET A 172 -3.68 -5.82 21.74
N GLU A 173 -3.79 -5.30 22.96
CA GLU A 173 -4.99 -5.52 23.76
C GLU A 173 -6.22 -4.92 23.08
N PRO A 174 -7.41 -5.55 23.21
CA PRO A 174 -8.61 -5.04 22.58
C PRO A 174 -8.98 -3.67 23.14
N GLY A 175 -8.77 -2.63 22.33
CA GLY A 175 -9.16 -1.27 22.63
C GLY A 175 -10.24 -0.74 21.70
N THR A 176 -10.68 0.49 21.98
CA THR A 176 -11.54 1.27 21.09
C THR A 176 -10.65 2.11 20.17
N VAL A 177 -10.84 1.98 18.86
CA VAL A 177 -10.20 2.83 17.86
C VAL A 177 -11.25 3.69 17.17
N LEU A 178 -10.93 4.94 16.85
CA LEU A 178 -11.85 5.81 16.12
C LEU A 178 -11.75 5.57 14.61
N LEU A 179 -12.73 4.88 14.04
CA LEU A 179 -12.93 4.83 12.60
C LEU A 179 -13.38 6.22 12.12
N LEU A 180 -12.85 6.71 11.00
CA LEU A 180 -13.13 8.06 10.49
C LEU A 180 -12.85 9.21 11.48
N GLY A 181 -12.23 8.95 12.62
CA GLY A 181 -11.80 9.98 13.57
C GLY A 181 -12.89 10.41 14.54
N PHE A 182 -14.08 9.85 14.40
CA PHE A 182 -15.24 10.17 15.22
C PHE A 182 -16.12 8.95 15.56
N ILE A 183 -15.97 7.80 14.88
CA ILE A 183 -16.76 6.59 15.16
C ILE A 183 -15.94 5.63 16.04
N PRO A 184 -16.22 5.50 17.34
CA PRO A 184 -15.55 4.51 18.17
C PRO A 184 -15.97 3.10 17.71
N VAL A 185 -15.00 2.27 17.36
CA VAL A 185 -15.20 0.86 17.03
C VAL A 185 -14.22 -0.01 17.79
N ASN A 186 -14.62 -1.26 18.03
CA ASN A 186 -13.71 -2.25 18.58
C ASN A 186 -12.54 -2.47 17.61
N SER A 187 -11.32 -2.38 18.11
CA SER A 187 -10.08 -2.63 17.37
C SER A 187 -10.14 -3.90 16.51
N ARG A 188 -10.74 -4.99 17.00
CA ARG A 188 -10.90 -6.27 16.27
C ARG A 188 -11.80 -6.15 15.04
N LEU A 189 -12.83 -5.31 15.10
CA LEU A 189 -13.77 -5.08 14.00
C LEU A 189 -13.27 -4.00 13.03
N SER A 190 -12.29 -3.18 13.43
CA SER A 190 -11.77 -2.08 12.62
C SER A 190 -11.18 -2.51 11.28
N CYS A 191 -10.65 -3.74 11.19
CA CYS A 191 -10.13 -4.30 9.94
C CYS A 191 -11.28 -4.65 8.98
N TRP A 192 -12.38 -5.20 9.49
CA TRP A 192 -13.55 -5.56 8.70
C TRP A 192 -14.29 -4.34 8.16
N PHE A 193 -14.49 -3.31 8.99
CA PHE A 193 -15.10 -2.06 8.53
C PHE A 193 -14.27 -1.38 7.45
N GLU A 194 -12.94 -1.36 7.59
CA GLU A 194 -12.05 -0.79 6.58
C GLU A 194 -12.08 -1.59 5.28
N LEU A 195 -12.12 -2.93 5.34
CA LEU A 195 -12.29 -3.79 4.17
C LEU A 195 -13.58 -3.47 3.41
N ILE A 196 -14.71 -3.37 4.12
CA ILE A 196 -16.01 -3.04 3.51
C ILE A 196 -15.95 -1.67 2.84
N LEU A 197 -15.37 -0.67 3.51
CA LEU A 197 -15.26 0.70 2.98
C LEU A 197 -14.43 0.76 1.69
N ILE A 198 -13.34 0.00 1.60
CA ILE A 198 -12.51 -0.09 0.39
C ILE A 198 -13.31 -0.66 -0.79
N GLN A 199 -14.11 -1.71 -0.55
CA GLN A 199 -14.93 -2.35 -1.59
C GLN A 199 -16.07 -1.45 -2.07
N VAL A 200 -16.72 -0.71 -1.16
CA VAL A 200 -17.85 0.15 -1.50
C VAL A 200 -17.40 1.42 -2.24
N LYS A 201 -16.36 2.10 -1.73
CA LYS A 201 -16.00 3.42 -2.27
C LYS A 201 -14.99 3.37 -3.42
N LYS A 202 -14.32 2.24 -3.68
CA LYS A 202 -13.19 2.11 -4.64
C LYS A 202 -12.20 3.28 -4.58
N THR A 203 -12.07 3.93 -3.43
CA THR A 203 -11.26 5.14 -3.26
C THR A 203 -10.25 4.89 -2.15
N PRO A 204 -8.95 5.09 -2.41
CA PRO A 204 -7.88 4.86 -1.44
C PRO A 204 -7.82 5.94 -0.33
N PHE A 205 -8.88 6.73 -0.13
CA PHE A 205 -8.85 7.98 0.64
C PHE A 205 -9.22 7.84 2.13
N LEU A 206 -9.53 6.64 2.62
CA LEU A 206 -10.13 6.47 3.96
C LEU A 206 -9.18 5.99 5.08
N TYR A 207 -7.85 6.07 4.90
CA TYR A 207 -6.90 5.41 5.80
C TYR A 207 -6.36 6.26 6.97
N ILE A 208 -6.68 7.56 7.07
CA ILE A 208 -6.04 8.44 8.08
C ILE A 208 -6.53 8.19 9.50
N THR A 209 -7.72 7.64 9.68
CA THR A 209 -8.40 7.87 10.95
C THR A 209 -8.20 6.77 11.98
N CYS A 210 -7.69 5.62 11.56
CA CYS A 210 -7.22 4.57 12.46
C CYS A 210 -5.72 4.74 12.81
N MET A 211 -5.29 5.97 13.18
CA MET A 211 -3.88 6.32 13.41
C MET A 211 -3.47 6.50 14.87
N LYS A 212 -4.42 6.58 15.80
CA LYS A 212 -4.14 6.58 17.23
C LYS A 212 -4.69 5.29 17.83
N LEU A 213 -3.81 4.30 17.94
CA LEU A 213 -3.86 3.32 19.02
C LEU A 213 -3.10 3.92 20.20
#